data_AF-A0A5C0DW13-F1
#
_entry.id   AF-A0A5C0DW13-F1
#
_cell.length_a   1.000
_cell.length_b   1.000
_cell.length_c   1.000
_cell.angle_alpha   90.00
_cell.angle_beta   90.00
_cell.angle_gamma   90.00
#
_symmetry.space_group_name_H-M   'P 1'
#
loop_
_entity.id
_entity.type
_entity.pdbx_description
1 polymer ?
#
loop_
_entity_poly.entity_id
_entity_poly.type
_entity_poly.pdbx_seq_one_letter_code
_entity_poly.pdbx_strand_id
1 'polypeptide(L)'
;MFPVSVIKPIDENLKYIVEKIETETAGLTVLAARQFGYTVIQNSLELTIKEPRKFNVLEEFIIRAAMEFNPPPTANDLASILGLDSVFVKSTIANLQSLQTLADTPQITVTAEGSLFYAQGSVPKPPYSVSIYAITDNLAGKITFQYESLEDVVIKQPDLAEFVNIEAKIPAISSLQLADIQEIIQSSNLPLHVPAEGKFVTDFKVKGITQTMDKNISLFVIYDGNQDKLNIQIRSGQEILEVATQKIEELYNSEKISLEELCQLSQEIINQN
;
A
#
# COMPACT_ATOMS: atom_id res chain seq x y z
N MET A 1 54.09 -18.03 3.06
CA MET A 1 53.26 -17.62 4.21
C MET A 1 51.87 -17.39 3.63
N PHE A 2 50.92 -18.28 3.90
CA PHE A 2 49.56 -18.15 3.36
C PHE A 2 48.88 -16.96 4.03
N PRO A 3 48.22 -16.05 3.29
CA PRO A 3 47.46 -14.99 3.93
C PRO A 3 46.39 -15.65 4.80
N VAL A 4 46.35 -15.25 6.07
CA VAL A 4 45.29 -15.65 7.00
C VAL A 4 43.99 -15.23 6.33
N SER A 5 43.12 -16.20 6.01
CA SER A 5 41.78 -15.90 5.49
C SER A 5 41.10 -15.00 6.49
N VAL A 6 40.96 -13.72 6.16
CA VAL A 6 40.34 -12.78 7.07
C VAL A 6 38.87 -13.16 7.17
N ILE A 7 38.41 -13.47 8.38
CA ILE A 7 37.03 -13.89 8.61
C ILE A 7 36.17 -12.64 8.49
N LYS A 8 35.44 -12.54 7.38
CA LYS A 8 34.46 -11.49 7.13
C LYS A 8 33.33 -11.61 8.17
N PRO A 9 32.94 -10.52 8.87
CA PRO A 9 31.80 -10.53 9.79
C PRO A 9 30.49 -10.60 9.00
N ILE A 10 30.02 -11.82 8.75
CA ILE A 10 28.80 -12.12 7.98
C ILE A 10 27.87 -12.96 8.84
N ASP A 11 26.67 -12.46 9.11
CA ASP A 11 25.62 -13.21 9.78
C ASP A 11 25.25 -14.46 8.97
N GLU A 12 25.09 -15.60 9.65
CA GLU A 12 24.82 -16.90 9.03
C GLU A 12 23.60 -16.87 8.08
N ASN A 13 22.56 -16.13 8.45
CA ASN A 13 21.33 -16.02 7.66
C ASN A 13 21.48 -15.23 6.35
N LEU A 14 22.61 -14.53 6.16
CA LEU A 14 22.87 -13.69 4.99
C LEU A 14 23.83 -14.33 3.99
N LYS A 15 24.45 -15.47 4.33
CA LYS A 15 25.43 -16.16 3.47
C LYS A 15 24.94 -16.42 2.05
N TYR A 16 23.68 -16.85 1.91
CA TYR A 16 23.07 -17.07 0.60
C TYR A 16 23.00 -15.79 -0.25
N ILE A 17 22.67 -14.65 0.37
CA ILE A 17 22.60 -13.36 -0.34
C ILE A 17 24.01 -12.88 -0.70
N VAL A 18 24.98 -13.07 0.20
CA VAL A 18 26.39 -12.76 -0.06
C VAL A 18 26.92 -13.53 -1.27
N GLU A 19 26.72 -14.84 -1.29
CA GLU A 19 27.14 -15.69 -2.42
C GLU A 19 26.51 -15.21 -3.72
N LYS A 20 25.22 -14.86 -3.70
CA LYS A 20 24.51 -14.32 -4.86
C LYS A 20 25.14 -13.00 -5.35
N ILE A 21 25.45 -12.07 -4.45
CA ILE A 21 26.09 -10.78 -4.80
C ILE A 21 27.45 -11.01 -5.47
N GLU A 22 28.30 -11.84 -4.87
CA GLU A 22 29.68 -12.07 -5.33
C GLU A 22 29.73 -12.90 -6.63
N THR A 23 28.72 -13.74 -6.89
CA THR A 23 28.66 -14.59 -8.10
C THR A 23 27.95 -13.93 -9.28
N GLU A 24 26.91 -13.15 -9.06
CA GLU A 24 26.12 -12.52 -10.14
C GLU A 24 26.78 -11.27 -10.71
N THR A 25 27.62 -10.57 -9.93
CA THR A 25 28.29 -9.35 -10.38
C THR A 25 29.80 -9.48 -10.22
N ALA A 26 30.50 -9.64 -11.35
CA ALA A 26 31.95 -9.74 -11.35
C ALA A 26 32.62 -8.47 -10.78
N GLY A 27 33.54 -8.67 -9.85
CA GLY A 27 34.29 -7.59 -9.20
C GLY A 27 33.68 -7.06 -7.91
N LEU A 28 32.51 -7.57 -7.48
CA LEU A 28 31.98 -7.26 -6.15
C LEU A 28 32.47 -8.26 -5.10
N THR A 29 32.89 -7.75 -3.96
CA THR A 29 33.28 -8.54 -2.78
C THR A 29 32.54 -8.00 -1.56
N VAL A 30 31.77 -8.85 -0.87
CA VAL A 30 31.11 -8.45 0.38
C VAL A 30 32.13 -8.52 1.50
N LEU A 31 32.35 -7.42 2.21
CA LEU A 31 33.29 -7.34 3.33
C LEU A 31 32.61 -7.61 4.68
N ALA A 32 31.35 -7.22 4.82
CA ALA A 32 30.53 -7.50 6.00
C ALA A 32 29.05 -7.60 5.64
N ALA A 33 28.29 -8.37 6.42
CA ALA A 33 26.83 -8.43 6.30
C ALA A 33 26.20 -8.70 7.67
N ARG A 34 25.28 -7.84 8.11
CA ARG A 34 24.63 -7.94 9.43
C ARG A 34 23.15 -7.63 9.37
N GLN A 35 22.34 -8.35 10.14
CA GLN A 35 20.92 -8.10 10.31
C GLN A 35 20.67 -7.17 11.50
N PHE A 36 19.67 -6.30 11.35
CA PHE A 36 19.21 -5.41 12.41
C PHE A 36 17.70 -5.42 12.50
N GLY A 37 17.21 -5.27 13.72
CA GLY A 37 15.85 -4.81 13.98
C GLY A 37 15.75 -3.31 13.82
N TYR A 38 14.59 -2.82 13.41
CA TYR A 38 14.19 -1.42 13.54
C TYR A 38 12.67 -1.34 13.66
N THR A 39 12.18 -0.21 14.14
CA THR A 39 10.75 -0.02 14.34
C THR A 39 10.11 0.78 13.21
N VAL A 40 8.89 0.39 12.85
CA VAL A 40 7.98 1.15 11.99
C VAL A 40 6.69 1.47 12.74
N ILE A 41 5.98 2.49 12.27
CA ILE A 41 4.71 2.89 12.90
C ILE A 41 3.56 2.35 12.06
N GLN A 42 2.64 1.64 12.70
CA GLN A 42 1.42 1.14 12.09
C GLN A 42 0.19 1.87 12.63
N ASN A 43 -0.70 2.28 11.73
CA ASN A 43 -1.99 2.87 12.05
C ASN A 43 -3.10 2.10 11.34
N SER A 44 -4.23 1.87 12.01
CA SER A 44 -5.43 1.40 11.33
C SER A 44 -6.16 2.58 10.69
N LEU A 45 -6.57 2.45 9.43
CA LEU A 45 -7.38 3.45 8.74
C LEU A 45 -8.69 2.85 8.28
N GLU A 46 -9.75 3.63 8.41
CA GLU A 46 -11.03 3.41 7.75
C GLU A 46 -11.16 4.40 6.60
N LEU A 47 -11.33 3.90 5.38
CA LEU A 47 -11.56 4.68 4.17
C LEU A 47 -13.04 4.66 3.81
N THR A 48 -13.59 5.80 3.42
CA THR A 48 -14.93 5.86 2.80
C THR A 48 -14.79 5.84 1.30
N ILE A 49 -15.42 4.86 0.65
CA ILE A 49 -15.37 4.65 -0.79
C ILE A 49 -16.73 4.94 -1.42
N LYS A 50 -16.72 5.70 -2.51
CA LYS A 50 -17.85 5.93 -3.40
C LYS A 50 -17.51 5.39 -4.78
N GLU A 51 -18.35 4.52 -5.31
CA GLU A 51 -18.18 3.96 -6.66
C GLU A 51 -19.55 3.69 -7.31
N PRO A 52 -19.65 3.67 -8.64
CA PRO A 52 -20.84 3.16 -9.30
C PRO A 52 -20.92 1.64 -9.19
N ARG A 53 -22.13 1.08 -9.33
CA ARG A 53 -22.35 -0.35 -9.53
C ARG A 53 -23.15 -0.59 -10.79
N LYS A 54 -23.04 -1.78 -11.38
CA LYS A 54 -23.95 -2.18 -12.47
C LYS A 54 -25.39 -2.27 -11.96
N PHE A 55 -26.32 -2.03 -12.87
CA PHE A 55 -27.72 -2.40 -12.63
C PHE A 55 -27.81 -3.89 -12.33
N ASN A 56 -28.71 -4.28 -11.43
CA ASN A 56 -29.17 -5.65 -11.43
C ASN A 56 -30.21 -5.85 -12.54
N VAL A 57 -30.50 -7.11 -12.89
CA VAL A 57 -31.39 -7.45 -14.00
C VAL A 57 -32.78 -6.81 -13.85
N LEU A 58 -33.31 -6.75 -12.62
CA LEU A 58 -34.63 -6.17 -12.37
C LEU A 58 -34.62 -4.64 -12.52
N GLU A 59 -33.60 -3.96 -12.00
CA GLU A 59 -33.45 -2.51 -12.13
C GLU A 59 -33.29 -2.09 -13.59
N GLU A 60 -32.45 -2.80 -14.34
CA GLU A 60 -32.24 -2.57 -15.76
C GLU A 60 -33.56 -2.76 -16.52
N PHE A 61 -34.30 -3.82 -16.22
CA PHE A 61 -35.61 -4.07 -16.82
C PHE A 61 -36.62 -2.96 -16.50
N ILE A 62 -36.71 -2.53 -15.24
CA ILE A 62 -37.63 -1.47 -14.80
C ILE A 62 -37.34 -0.16 -15.54
N ILE A 63 -36.07 0.23 -15.66
CA ILE A 63 -35.66 1.46 -16.34
C ILE A 63 -35.93 1.35 -17.84
N ARG A 64 -35.59 0.22 -18.44
CA ARG A 64 -35.86 -0.03 -19.85
C ARG A 64 -37.36 0.00 -20.15
N ALA A 65 -38.17 -0.63 -19.30
CA ALA A 65 -39.62 -0.61 -19.39
C ALA A 65 -40.17 0.83 -19.30
N ALA A 66 -39.63 1.64 -18.39
CA ALA A 66 -39.99 3.05 -18.26
C ALA A 66 -39.62 3.91 -19.49
N MET A 67 -38.62 3.49 -20.28
CA MET A 67 -38.23 4.14 -21.54
C MET A 67 -38.99 3.63 -22.76
N GLU A 68 -39.35 2.34 -22.79
CA GLU A 68 -39.89 1.67 -23.99
C GLU A 68 -41.42 1.58 -24.01
N PHE A 69 -42.09 1.50 -22.86
CA PHE A 69 -43.56 1.42 -22.83
C PHE A 69 -44.21 2.80 -22.95
N ASN A 70 -45.28 2.86 -23.73
CA ASN A 70 -46.13 4.04 -23.87
C ASN A 70 -47.62 3.62 -23.81
N PRO A 71 -48.36 3.98 -22.75
CA PRO A 71 -47.96 4.82 -21.63
C PRO A 71 -46.94 4.14 -20.68
N PRO A 72 -46.20 4.91 -19.87
CA PRO A 72 -45.27 4.35 -18.90
C PRO A 72 -45.98 3.42 -17.90
N PRO A 73 -45.36 2.29 -17.52
CA PRO A 73 -46.01 1.26 -16.72
C PRO A 73 -46.08 1.68 -15.24
N THR A 74 -46.96 1.04 -14.48
CA THR A 74 -46.97 1.12 -13.01
C THR A 74 -46.23 -0.08 -12.39
N ALA A 75 -45.94 0.00 -11.09
CA ALA A 75 -45.31 -1.11 -10.35
C ALA A 75 -46.13 -2.42 -10.42
N ASN A 76 -47.46 -2.32 -10.42
CA ASN A 76 -48.33 -3.49 -10.50
C ASN A 76 -48.32 -4.10 -11.91
N ASP A 77 -48.23 -3.28 -12.95
CA ASP A 77 -48.13 -3.76 -14.34
C ASP A 77 -46.84 -4.57 -14.51
N LEU A 78 -45.70 -4.05 -14.05
CA LEU A 78 -44.42 -4.75 -14.12
C LEU A 78 -44.41 -6.04 -13.29
N ALA A 79 -44.98 -6.01 -12.08
CA ALA A 79 -45.10 -7.21 -11.25
C ALA A 79 -45.91 -8.31 -11.94
N SER A 80 -47.02 -7.93 -12.58
CA SER A 80 -47.85 -8.86 -13.36
C SER A 80 -47.13 -9.42 -14.58
N ILE A 81 -46.40 -8.60 -15.32
CA ILE A 81 -45.65 -9.01 -16.52
C ILE A 81 -44.52 -9.99 -16.16
N LEU A 82 -43.82 -9.73 -15.06
CA LEU A 82 -42.68 -10.52 -14.61
C LEU A 82 -43.08 -11.75 -13.77
N GLY A 83 -44.34 -11.86 -13.36
CA GLY A 83 -44.81 -12.90 -12.43
C GLY A 83 -44.14 -12.80 -11.06
N LEU A 84 -43.79 -11.58 -10.62
CA LEU A 84 -43.11 -11.31 -9.36
C LEU A 84 -44.08 -10.75 -8.31
N ASP A 85 -43.71 -10.86 -7.04
CA ASP A 85 -44.44 -10.18 -5.96
C ASP A 85 -44.36 -8.65 -6.14
N SER A 86 -45.52 -7.99 -6.10
CA SER A 86 -45.62 -6.53 -6.24
C SER A 86 -44.85 -5.76 -5.17
N VAL A 87 -44.64 -6.34 -3.98
CA VAL A 87 -43.85 -5.73 -2.90
C VAL A 87 -42.37 -5.62 -3.31
N PHE A 88 -41.83 -6.63 -3.98
CA PHE A 88 -40.44 -6.66 -4.43
C PHE A 88 -40.17 -5.68 -5.59
N VAL A 89 -41.13 -5.56 -6.52
CA VAL A 89 -41.04 -4.58 -7.60
C VAL A 89 -41.13 -3.15 -7.05
N LYS A 90 -42.06 -2.89 -6.12
CA LYS A 90 -42.21 -1.58 -5.47
C LYS A 90 -40.97 -1.17 -4.68
N SER A 91 -40.35 -2.08 -3.93
CA SER A 91 -39.12 -1.75 -3.19
C SER A 91 -37.95 -1.42 -4.12
N THR A 92 -37.84 -2.11 -5.26
CA THR A 92 -36.81 -1.81 -6.26
C THR A 92 -37.03 -0.45 -6.91
N ILE A 93 -38.28 -0.10 -7.26
CA ILE A 93 -38.63 1.22 -7.78
C ILE A 93 -38.32 2.32 -6.77
N ALA A 94 -38.72 2.13 -5.50
CA ALA A 94 -38.44 3.10 -4.44
C ALA A 94 -36.92 3.34 -4.26
N ASN A 95 -36.11 2.30 -4.33
CA ASN A 95 -34.65 2.43 -4.31
C ASN A 95 -34.15 3.26 -5.49
N LEU A 96 -34.58 2.96 -6.72
CA LEU A 96 -34.20 3.73 -7.91
C LEU A 96 -34.68 5.19 -7.86
N GLN A 97 -35.83 5.48 -7.25
CA GLN A 97 -36.32 6.84 -7.01
C GLN A 97 -35.46 7.59 -5.99
N SER A 98 -35.05 6.93 -4.89
CA SER A 98 -34.14 7.52 -3.90
C SER A 98 -32.76 7.83 -4.46
N LEU A 99 -32.33 7.07 -5.47
CA LEU A 99 -31.11 7.32 -6.25
C LEU A 99 -31.32 8.36 -7.38
N GLN A 100 -32.53 8.93 -7.49
CA GLN A 100 -32.94 9.89 -8.52
C GLN A 100 -32.82 9.35 -9.95
N THR A 101 -32.80 8.03 -10.13
CA THR A 101 -32.81 7.35 -11.45
C THR A 101 -34.21 7.34 -12.06
N LEU A 102 -35.25 7.29 -11.22
CA LEU A 102 -36.67 7.34 -11.61
C LEU A 102 -37.35 8.53 -10.94
N ALA A 103 -38.39 9.08 -11.57
CA ALA A 103 -39.22 10.11 -10.96
C ALA A 103 -40.08 9.53 -9.83
N ASP A 104 -40.36 10.34 -8.80
CA ASP A 104 -41.24 9.98 -7.68
C ASP A 104 -42.72 10.10 -8.06
N THR A 105 -43.14 9.26 -9.00
CA THR A 105 -44.51 9.21 -9.52
C THR A 105 -45.03 7.77 -9.62
N PRO A 106 -46.35 7.54 -9.56
CA PRO A 106 -46.93 6.21 -9.70
C PRO A 106 -46.66 5.54 -11.05
N GLN A 107 -46.60 6.36 -12.12
CA GLN A 107 -46.10 5.94 -13.43
C GLN A 107 -44.57 5.98 -13.40
N ILE A 108 -43.96 4.87 -13.79
CA ILE A 108 -42.52 4.69 -13.74
C ILE A 108 -41.92 5.44 -14.93
N THR A 109 -41.31 6.59 -14.67
CA THR A 109 -40.63 7.42 -15.69
C THR A 109 -39.18 7.64 -15.30
N VAL A 110 -38.29 7.63 -16.29
CA VAL A 110 -36.84 7.82 -16.08
C VAL A 110 -36.53 9.31 -16.04
N THR A 111 -35.66 9.73 -15.11
CA THR A 111 -35.15 11.11 -15.05
C THR A 111 -34.06 11.35 -16.11
N ALA A 112 -33.62 12.60 -16.27
CA ALA A 112 -32.49 12.90 -17.14
C ALA A 112 -31.21 12.19 -16.64
N GLU A 113 -30.98 12.23 -15.34
CA GLU A 113 -29.86 11.56 -14.65
C GLU A 113 -29.96 10.04 -14.80
N GLY A 114 -31.15 9.46 -14.63
CA GLY A 114 -31.38 8.04 -14.79
C GLY A 114 -31.12 7.54 -16.21
N SER A 115 -31.42 8.38 -17.21
CA SER A 115 -31.12 8.07 -18.61
C SER A 115 -29.61 8.05 -18.88
N LEU A 116 -28.85 8.98 -18.27
CA LEU A 116 -27.39 8.99 -18.35
C LEU A 116 -26.78 7.77 -17.67
N PHE A 117 -27.27 7.42 -16.47
CA PHE A 117 -26.86 6.23 -15.73
C PHE A 117 -27.15 4.94 -16.51
N TYR A 118 -28.33 4.84 -17.12
CA TYR A 118 -28.71 3.74 -18.00
C TYR A 118 -27.77 3.60 -19.20
N ALA A 119 -27.48 4.70 -19.90
CA ALA A 119 -26.53 4.71 -21.02
C ALA A 119 -25.11 4.28 -20.63
N GLN A 120 -24.71 4.54 -19.38
CA GLN A 120 -23.44 4.12 -18.80
C GLN A 120 -23.48 2.70 -18.21
N GLY A 121 -24.65 2.07 -18.15
CA GLY A 121 -24.84 0.74 -17.56
C GLY A 121 -24.59 0.68 -16.05
N SER A 122 -24.73 1.80 -15.32
CA SER A 122 -24.41 1.86 -13.89
C SER A 122 -25.33 2.78 -13.07
N VAL A 123 -25.38 2.57 -11.76
CA VAL A 123 -26.06 3.42 -10.76
C VAL A 123 -25.13 3.80 -9.62
N PRO A 124 -25.38 4.92 -8.93
CA PRO A 124 -24.67 5.24 -7.70
C PRO A 124 -24.84 4.13 -6.65
N LYS A 125 -23.72 3.64 -6.10
CA LYS A 125 -23.72 2.82 -4.89
C LYS A 125 -23.67 3.77 -3.68
N PRO A 126 -24.43 3.51 -2.60
CA PRO A 126 -24.19 4.17 -1.33
C PRO A 126 -22.71 4.03 -0.92
N PRO A 127 -22.07 5.08 -0.38
CA PRO A 127 -20.70 4.97 0.11
C PRO A 127 -20.56 3.87 1.15
N TYR A 128 -19.41 3.20 1.15
CA TYR A 128 -19.10 2.12 2.08
C TYR A 128 -17.70 2.26 2.66
N SER A 129 -17.49 1.70 3.85
CA SER A 129 -16.20 1.75 4.54
C SER A 129 -15.33 0.55 4.20
N VAL A 130 -14.02 0.76 4.11
CA VAL A 130 -12.99 -0.28 4.01
C VAL A 130 -11.90 -0.01 5.03
N SER A 131 -11.50 -1.03 5.78
CA SER A 131 -10.37 -0.94 6.71
C SER A 131 -9.07 -1.39 6.06
N ILE A 132 -8.00 -0.62 6.28
CA ILE A 132 -6.63 -0.92 5.84
C ILE A 132 -5.65 -0.50 6.94
N TYR A 133 -4.37 -0.80 6.74
CA TYR A 133 -3.27 -0.37 7.60
C TYR A 133 -2.34 0.57 6.84
N ALA A 134 -1.91 1.64 7.50
CA ALA A 134 -0.82 2.49 7.06
C ALA A 134 0.44 2.17 7.83
N ILE A 135 1.52 1.91 7.09
CA ILE A 135 2.86 1.68 7.62
C ILE A 135 3.71 2.90 7.28
N THR A 136 4.12 3.62 8.31
CA THR A 136 5.08 4.73 8.21
C THR A 136 6.46 4.19 8.50
N ASP A 137 7.30 4.16 7.47
CA ASP A 137 8.68 3.68 7.54
C ASP A 137 9.65 4.86 7.42
N ASN A 138 10.18 5.31 8.55
CA ASN A 138 11.11 6.45 8.62
C ASN A 138 12.51 6.11 8.08
N LEU A 139 12.87 4.83 7.98
CA LEU A 139 14.12 4.40 7.40
C LEU A 139 14.04 4.45 5.87
N ALA A 140 12.95 3.92 5.30
CA ALA A 140 12.67 3.98 3.87
C ALA A 140 12.13 5.34 3.40
N GLY A 141 11.72 6.22 4.32
CA GLY A 141 11.22 7.55 4.02
C GLY A 141 9.85 7.57 3.33
N LYS A 142 9.04 6.52 3.50
CA LYS A 142 7.74 6.39 2.81
C LYS A 142 6.63 5.88 3.71
N ILE A 143 5.39 6.17 3.29
CA ILE A 143 4.18 5.58 3.85
C ILE A 143 3.64 4.59 2.81
N THR A 144 3.29 3.38 3.25
CA THR A 144 2.66 2.37 2.38
C THR A 144 1.38 1.87 3.02
N PHE A 145 0.39 1.56 2.19
CA PHE A 145 -0.89 1.01 2.64
C PHE A 145 -1.02 -0.47 2.26
N GLN A 146 -1.62 -1.24 3.16
CA GLN A 146 -1.86 -2.68 2.96
C GLN A 146 -3.14 -3.13 3.67
N TYR A 147 -3.73 -4.24 3.22
CA TYR A 147 -4.95 -4.78 3.83
C TYR A 147 -4.69 -5.47 5.17
N GLU A 148 -3.54 -6.12 5.30
CA GLU A 148 -3.20 -6.93 6.47
C GLU A 148 -2.30 -6.13 7.42
N SER A 149 -2.46 -6.37 8.72
CA SER A 149 -1.53 -5.85 9.74
C SER A 149 -0.15 -6.47 9.53
N LEU A 150 0.90 -5.73 9.87
CA LEU A 150 2.19 -6.35 10.13
C LEU A 150 2.06 -7.38 11.27
N GLU A 151 2.82 -8.46 11.15
CA GLU A 151 2.95 -9.44 12.21
C GLU A 151 3.75 -8.84 13.37
N ASP A 152 3.29 -9.09 14.60
CA ASP A 152 4.01 -8.74 15.81
C ASP A 152 5.07 -9.82 16.08
N VAL A 153 6.27 -9.60 15.56
CA VAL A 153 7.39 -10.54 15.65
C VAL A 153 8.45 -10.01 16.59
N VAL A 154 8.86 -10.83 17.55
CA VAL A 154 9.99 -10.51 18.42
C VAL A 154 11.29 -10.67 17.65
N ILE A 155 11.94 -9.56 17.35
CA ILE A 155 13.25 -9.50 16.69
C ILE A 155 14.35 -9.62 17.75
N LYS A 156 15.29 -10.55 17.55
CA LYS A 156 16.42 -10.80 18.47
C LYS A 156 17.72 -10.12 18.03
N GLN A 157 17.71 -9.58 16.82
CA GLN A 157 18.81 -8.84 16.24
C GLN A 157 19.03 -7.52 17.00
N PRO A 158 20.24 -6.95 16.95
CA PRO A 158 20.50 -5.61 17.49
C PRO A 158 19.57 -4.57 16.88
N ASP A 159 19.17 -3.58 17.67
CA ASP A 159 18.37 -2.46 17.18
C ASP A 159 19.27 -1.47 16.42
N LEU A 160 18.91 -1.17 15.17
CA LEU A 160 19.61 -0.19 14.34
C LEU A 160 19.64 1.19 15.00
N ALA A 161 18.63 1.53 15.81
CA ALA A 161 18.54 2.81 16.50
C ALA A 161 19.65 3.02 17.55
N GLU A 162 20.30 1.95 18.02
CA GLU A 162 21.48 2.04 18.90
C GLU A 162 22.70 2.61 18.18
N PHE A 163 22.74 2.49 16.85
CA PHE A 163 23.87 2.91 16.02
C PHE A 163 23.55 4.13 15.14
N VAL A 164 22.28 4.30 14.79
CA VAL A 164 21.83 5.27 13.79
C VAL A 164 20.62 6.04 14.30
N ASN A 165 20.70 7.36 14.34
CA ASN A 165 19.53 8.18 14.64
C ASN A 165 18.59 8.26 13.42
N ILE A 166 17.48 7.51 13.48
CA ILE A 166 16.43 7.51 12.45
C ILE A 166 15.40 8.59 12.83
N GLU A 167 15.69 9.85 12.48
CA GLU A 167 14.73 10.94 12.70
C GLU A 167 13.39 10.68 11.98
N ALA A 168 12.28 10.92 12.68
CA ALA A 168 10.95 10.90 12.10
C ALA A 168 10.75 12.11 11.20
N LYS A 169 10.91 11.92 9.89
CA LYS A 169 10.71 12.98 8.88
C LYS A 169 9.30 12.96 8.27
N ILE A 170 8.56 11.89 8.49
CA ILE A 170 7.27 11.68 7.85
C ILE A 170 6.16 12.25 8.75
N PRO A 171 5.26 13.09 8.22
CA PRO A 171 4.13 13.62 8.99
C PRO A 171 3.20 12.49 9.46
N ALA A 172 2.52 12.72 10.58
CA ALA A 172 1.53 11.77 11.10
C ALA A 172 0.38 11.60 10.09
N ILE A 173 -0.14 10.38 9.94
CA ILE A 173 -1.26 10.08 9.05
C ILE A 173 -2.47 11.00 9.28
N SER A 174 -2.74 11.35 10.54
CA SER A 174 -3.83 12.25 10.92
C SER A 174 -3.67 13.69 10.43
N SER A 175 -2.46 14.09 9.99
CA SER A 175 -2.17 15.42 9.45
C SER A 175 -2.20 15.48 7.92
N LEU A 176 -2.29 14.33 7.25
CA LEU A 176 -2.35 14.25 5.80
C LEU A 176 -3.69 14.77 5.26
N GLN A 177 -3.67 15.28 4.03
CA GLN A 177 -4.88 15.64 3.31
C GLN A 177 -5.43 14.43 2.55
N LEU A 178 -6.71 14.47 2.18
CA LEU A 178 -7.35 13.41 1.41
C LEU A 178 -6.59 13.11 0.10
N ALA A 179 -6.05 14.15 -0.55
CA ALA A 179 -5.27 14.00 -1.78
C ALA A 179 -4.00 13.15 -1.56
N ASP A 180 -3.29 13.38 -0.45
CA ASP A 180 -2.09 12.59 -0.09
C ASP A 180 -2.47 11.12 0.12
N ILE A 181 -3.59 10.87 0.82
CA ILE A 181 -4.11 9.51 1.05
C ILE A 181 -4.45 8.82 -0.27
N GLN A 182 -5.09 9.53 -1.21
CA GLN A 182 -5.43 8.99 -2.53
C GLN A 182 -4.17 8.63 -3.33
N GLU A 183 -3.14 9.49 -3.32
CA GLU A 183 -1.86 9.23 -3.98
C GLU A 183 -1.12 8.02 -3.37
N ILE A 184 -1.10 7.91 -2.04
CA ILE A 184 -0.47 6.78 -1.35
C ILE A 184 -1.21 5.47 -1.66
N ILE A 185 -2.55 5.48 -1.75
CA ILE A 185 -3.34 4.30 -2.16
C ILE A 185 -2.94 3.82 -3.55
N GLN A 186 -2.79 4.75 -4.50
CA GLN A 186 -2.41 4.45 -5.87
C GLN A 186 -0.98 3.91 -5.95
N SER A 187 -0.03 4.55 -5.26
CA SER A 187 1.36 4.09 -5.24
C SER A 187 1.54 2.75 -4.50
N SER A 188 0.64 2.43 -3.57
CA SER A 188 0.59 1.13 -2.88
C SER A 188 -0.12 0.03 -3.70
N ASN A 189 -0.53 0.32 -4.94
CA ASN A 189 -1.25 -0.62 -5.82
C ASN A 189 -2.54 -1.20 -5.21
N LEU A 190 -3.21 -0.44 -4.34
CA LEU A 190 -4.49 -0.86 -3.77
C LEU A 190 -5.64 -0.42 -4.68
N PRO A 191 -6.55 -1.33 -5.11
CA PRO A 191 -7.66 -1.01 -6.01
C PRO A 191 -8.82 -0.32 -5.29
N LEU A 192 -8.53 0.69 -4.47
CA LEU A 192 -9.49 1.41 -3.63
C LEU A 192 -9.80 2.82 -4.14
N HIS A 193 -8.90 3.43 -4.92
CA HIS A 193 -9.09 4.74 -5.56
C HIS A 193 -8.70 4.64 -7.05
N VAL A 194 -9.70 4.43 -7.91
CA VAL A 194 -9.56 4.28 -9.36
C VAL A 194 -10.48 5.29 -10.07
N PRO A 195 -10.07 6.56 -10.21
CA PRO A 195 -10.89 7.62 -10.81
C PRO A 195 -11.42 7.29 -12.21
N ALA A 196 -10.62 6.58 -13.02
CA ALA A 196 -11.00 6.16 -14.37
C ALA A 196 -12.22 5.22 -14.39
N GLU A 197 -12.47 4.49 -13.30
CA GLU A 197 -13.62 3.60 -13.13
C GLU A 197 -14.74 4.24 -12.28
N GLY A 198 -14.59 5.52 -11.92
CA GLY A 198 -15.54 6.21 -11.05
C GLY A 198 -15.47 5.78 -9.58
N LYS A 199 -14.42 5.05 -9.18
CA LYS A 199 -14.19 4.61 -7.80
C LYS A 199 -13.29 5.59 -7.05
N PHE A 200 -13.81 6.20 -6.01
CA PHE A 200 -13.13 7.24 -5.26
C PHE A 200 -13.15 6.95 -3.76
N VAL A 201 -11.97 7.01 -3.14
CA VAL A 201 -11.88 7.32 -1.70
C VAL A 201 -12.27 8.78 -1.48
N THR A 202 -13.31 9.02 -0.70
CA THR A 202 -13.88 10.35 -0.46
C THR A 202 -13.63 10.88 0.94
N ASP A 203 -13.24 10.01 1.88
CA ASP A 203 -12.90 10.39 3.25
C ASP A 203 -12.01 9.31 3.88
N PHE A 204 -11.30 9.64 4.95
CA PHE A 204 -10.50 8.70 5.72
C PHE A 204 -10.48 9.05 7.21
N LYS A 205 -10.31 8.02 8.04
CA LYS A 205 -10.21 8.18 9.49
C LYS A 205 -9.19 7.22 10.08
N VAL A 206 -8.28 7.75 10.88
CA VAL A 206 -7.39 6.94 11.72
C VAL A 206 -8.20 6.33 12.87
N LYS A 207 -8.04 5.02 13.10
CA LYS A 207 -8.76 4.23 14.09
C LYS A 207 -7.78 3.59 15.07
N GLY A 208 -8.27 3.39 16.30
CA GLY A 208 -7.51 2.70 17.33
C GLY A 208 -6.30 3.50 17.82
N ILE A 209 -5.35 2.78 18.40
CA ILE A 209 -4.07 3.32 18.84
C ILE A 209 -3.02 3.09 17.76
N THR A 210 -2.10 4.04 17.63
CA THR A 210 -0.88 3.87 16.85
C THR A 210 -0.03 2.77 17.48
N GLN A 211 0.44 1.84 16.67
CA GLN A 211 1.28 0.71 17.08
C GLN A 211 2.71 0.93 16.57
N THR A 212 3.68 0.50 17.37
CA THR A 212 5.07 0.38 16.94
C THR A 212 5.31 -1.08 16.64
N MET A 213 5.78 -1.39 15.42
CA MET A 213 5.99 -2.74 14.93
C MET A 213 7.46 -2.93 14.58
N ASP A 214 8.00 -4.09 14.93
CA ASP A 214 9.39 -4.44 14.63
C ASP A 214 9.52 -4.98 13.20
N LYS A 215 10.60 -4.59 12.51
CA LYS A 215 10.99 -5.10 11.18
C LYS A 215 12.47 -5.42 11.11
N ASN A 216 12.82 -6.35 10.23
CA ASN A 216 14.20 -6.71 9.94
C ASN A 216 14.70 -6.04 8.67
N ILE A 217 15.94 -5.58 8.73
CA ILE A 217 16.75 -5.20 7.56
C ILE A 217 18.10 -5.89 7.61
N SER A 218 18.80 -5.87 6.48
CA SER A 218 20.15 -6.38 6.36
C SER A 218 21.04 -5.30 5.77
N LEU A 219 22.17 -5.04 6.43
CA LEU A 219 23.19 -4.11 5.98
C LEU A 219 24.34 -4.92 5.38
N PHE A 220 24.75 -4.54 4.17
CA PHE A 220 25.91 -5.12 3.48
C PHE A 220 26.95 -4.03 3.23
N VAL A 221 28.21 -4.35 3.50
CA VAL A 221 29.36 -3.54 3.09
C VAL A 221 30.02 -4.25 1.93
N ILE A 222 30.06 -3.63 0.77
CA ILE A 222 30.47 -4.23 -0.50
C ILE A 222 31.59 -3.40 -1.08
N TYR A 223 32.72 -4.04 -1.40
CA TYR A 223 33.79 -3.45 -2.17
C TYR A 223 33.60 -3.76 -3.66
N ASP A 224 33.58 -2.73 -4.50
CA ASP A 224 33.58 -2.83 -5.95
C ASP A 224 35.00 -2.62 -6.47
N GLY A 225 35.68 -3.72 -6.82
CA GLY A 225 37.05 -3.69 -7.33
C GLY A 225 37.17 -3.09 -8.73
N ASN A 226 36.07 -2.90 -9.47
CA ASN A 226 36.11 -2.23 -10.77
C ASN A 226 36.15 -0.70 -10.61
N GLN A 227 35.54 -0.19 -9.54
CA GLN A 227 35.46 1.25 -9.25
C GLN A 227 36.40 1.69 -8.13
N ASP A 228 37.08 0.74 -7.48
CA ASP A 228 37.88 0.96 -6.28
C ASP A 228 37.09 1.73 -5.21
N LYS A 229 35.87 1.24 -4.92
CA LYS A 229 34.91 1.94 -4.06
C LYS A 229 34.20 1.00 -3.10
N LEU A 230 34.08 1.46 -1.86
CA LEU A 230 33.20 0.86 -0.85
C LEU A 230 31.77 1.38 -1.00
N ASN A 231 30.80 0.47 -1.06
CA ASN A 231 29.37 0.76 -1.12
C ASN A 231 28.68 0.12 0.09
N ILE A 232 27.69 0.82 0.66
CA ILE A 232 26.83 0.26 1.71
C ILE A 232 25.49 -0.04 1.07
N GLN A 233 24.83 -1.14 1.43
CA GLN A 233 23.48 -1.44 0.98
C GLN A 233 22.60 -1.86 2.15
N ILE A 234 21.45 -1.21 2.27
CA ILE A 234 20.38 -1.62 3.17
C ILE A 234 19.34 -2.39 2.36
N ARG A 235 19.00 -3.59 2.83
CA ARG A 235 18.07 -4.49 2.14
C ARG A 235 16.95 -4.97 3.04
N SER A 236 15.77 -5.18 2.44
CA SER A 236 14.70 -5.98 3.02
C SER A 236 14.56 -7.26 2.19
N GLY A 237 15.05 -8.38 2.73
CA GLY A 237 15.25 -9.59 1.95
C GLY A 237 16.22 -9.35 0.79
N GLN A 238 15.73 -9.48 -0.45
CA GLN A 238 16.54 -9.22 -1.67
C GLN A 238 16.39 -7.80 -2.22
N GLU A 239 15.39 -7.04 -1.77
CA GLU A 239 15.13 -5.68 -2.26
C GLU A 239 16.10 -4.68 -1.62
N ILE A 240 16.76 -3.86 -2.45
CA ILE A 240 17.58 -2.74 -1.98
C ILE A 240 16.66 -1.58 -1.63
N LEU A 241 16.79 -1.08 -0.40
CA LEU A 241 16.10 0.11 0.07
C LEU A 241 16.97 1.32 -0.26
N GLU A 242 16.80 1.89 -1.46
CA GLU A 242 17.66 2.97 -1.97
C GLU A 242 17.73 4.19 -1.04
N VAL A 243 16.58 4.67 -0.55
CA VAL A 243 16.51 5.83 0.37
C VAL A 243 17.23 5.55 1.69
N ALA A 244 17.05 4.34 2.24
CA ALA A 244 17.74 3.94 3.46
C ALA A 244 19.24 3.80 3.23
N THR A 245 19.62 3.21 2.10
CA THR A 245 21.01 3.06 1.67
C THR A 245 21.72 4.40 1.58
N GLN A 246 21.15 5.35 0.83
CA GLN A 246 21.69 6.70 0.70
C GLN A 246 21.84 7.38 2.06
N LYS A 247 20.83 7.26 2.95
CA LYS A 247 20.88 7.86 4.29
C LYS A 247 22.04 7.30 5.12
N ILE A 248 22.25 5.98 5.10
CA ILE A 248 23.35 5.35 5.83
C ILE A 248 24.70 5.75 5.23
N GLU A 249 24.82 5.80 3.90
CA GLU A 249 26.04 6.28 3.24
C GLU A 249 26.36 7.74 3.59
N GLU A 250 25.36 8.64 3.60
CA GLU A 250 25.54 10.03 4.02
C GLU A 250 26.03 10.15 5.47
N LEU A 251 25.49 9.34 6.38
CA LEU A 251 25.92 9.29 7.78
C LEU A 251 27.34 8.76 7.91
N TYR A 252 27.71 7.74 7.13
CA TYR A 252 29.06 7.19 7.12
C TYR A 252 30.07 8.21 6.58
N ASN A 253 29.76 8.83 5.43
CA ASN A 253 30.62 9.84 4.80
C ASN A 253 30.79 11.11 5.63
N SER A 254 29.84 11.39 6.53
CA SER A 254 29.93 12.50 7.49
C SER A 254 30.49 12.09 8.86
N GLU A 255 31.08 10.89 8.96
CA GLU A 255 31.70 10.34 10.18
C GLU A 255 30.75 10.27 11.38
N LYS A 256 29.43 10.24 11.14
CA LYS A 256 28.42 10.15 12.21
C LYS A 256 28.16 8.71 12.66
N ILE A 257 28.61 7.74 11.88
CA ILE A 257 28.52 6.31 12.16
C ILE A 257 29.83 5.62 11.76
N SER A 258 30.16 4.51 12.44
CA SER A 258 31.34 3.70 12.15
C SER A 258 30.94 2.29 11.70
N LEU A 259 31.57 1.79 10.63
CA LEU A 259 31.38 0.41 10.16
C LEU A 259 31.98 -0.63 11.13
N GLU A 260 32.94 -0.22 11.97
CA GLU A 260 33.45 -1.08 13.03
C GLU A 260 32.37 -1.33 14.10
N GLU A 261 31.63 -0.30 14.48
CA GLU A 261 30.54 -0.42 15.47
C GLU A 261 29.31 -1.11 14.87
N LEU A 262 28.93 -0.74 13.64
CA LEU A 262 27.79 -1.32 12.93
C LEU A 262 28.04 -2.77 12.54
N CYS A 263 29.19 -3.10 11.97
CA CYS A 263 29.41 -4.38 11.31
C CYS A 263 30.55 -5.21 11.89
N GLN A 264 31.23 -4.73 12.94
CA GLN A 264 32.45 -5.35 13.48
C GLN A 264 33.54 -5.46 12.40
N LEU A 265 33.51 -4.57 11.41
CA LEU A 265 34.45 -4.54 10.29
C LEU A 265 35.68 -3.74 10.69
N SER A 266 36.82 -4.41 10.85
CA SER A 266 38.07 -3.74 11.20
C SER A 266 38.67 -2.96 10.02
N GLN A 267 39.38 -1.88 10.33
CA GLN A 267 40.10 -1.07 9.33
C GLN A 267 41.13 -1.88 8.53
N GLU A 268 41.67 -2.95 9.11
CA GLU A 268 42.60 -3.85 8.42
C GLU A 268 41.94 -4.58 7.23
N ILE A 269 40.64 -4.92 7.33
CA ILE A 269 39.89 -5.56 6.25
C ILE A 269 39.63 -4.56 5.12
N ILE A 270 39.33 -3.32 5.49
CA ILE A 270 39.06 -2.24 4.53
C ILE A 270 40.33 -1.89 3.75
N ASN A 271 41.48 -1.77 4.43
CA ASN A 271 42.75 -1.37 3.81
C ASN A 271 43.46 -2.47 3.00
N GLN A 272 42.97 -3.71 3.03
CA GLN A 272 43.54 -4.85 2.30
C GLN A 272 42.87 -5.13 0.95
N ASN A 273 41.77 -4.43 0.65
CA ASN A 273 41.03 -4.54 -0.61
C ASN A 273 41.13 -3.22 -1.36
#